data_AF-A0A2E2QBY8-F1
#
_entry.id   AF-A0A2E2QBY8-F1
#
_cell.length_a   1.000
_cell.length_b   1.000
_cell.length_c   1.000
_cell.angle_alpha   90.00
_cell.angle_beta   90.00
_cell.angle_gamma   90.00
#
_symmetry.space_group_name_H-M   'P 1'
#
loop_
_entity.id
_entity.type
_entity.pdbx_description
1 polymer ?
#
loop_
_entity_poly.entity_id
_entity_poly.type
_entity_poly.pdbx_seq_one_letter_code
_entity_poly.pdbx_strand_id
1 'polypeptide(L)'
;QKVLSDGANGTFADITSAAGKGSATFELGLVGGPTETISFDNSSSLKDIVDSINAVTATTNVSASIISLDGGASYQFVLEGTEAGADFQFVDTSGDDGFELLGITDAGDAYVNELQPATQSQITFEGIPITQNSNTYDSLIQGVEFTVKNETAGNTLNISIANDVALVREQIEGFIEAYNALRDFVIQNQQVSTAGVVAEGAELFSDSILEGLSREVQGLVGTNFTTAAGFETLRELGIEFDTANKLSIEDTTKLDDALLNNFQSVRQLFETQSSIDNSELRIQANKSVTESLNFALDITHDGSSITSVSVGGDTSLFTIAGNTIKGAVGSIYEGLSLAYVGNTSTTVNIDIQAGFADLLNSKVDRYANSVTGSIIVESLRLEDRNGELNQEIDDIVTRAEKYRDAEIDRLARLEAEISQAQILIDQIKAIVGSDDDS
;
A
#
# COMPACT_ATOMS: atom_id res chain seq x y z
N GLN A 1 10.14 -33.80 -13.61
CA GLN A 1 10.11 -35.17 -14.20
C GLN A 1 8.92 -35.27 -15.15
N LYS A 2 9.00 -36.11 -16.19
CA LYS A 2 7.88 -36.36 -17.11
C LYS A 2 7.80 -37.85 -17.46
N VAL A 3 6.65 -38.46 -17.19
CA VAL A 3 6.39 -39.88 -17.41
C VAL A 3 5.13 -40.05 -18.26
N LEU A 4 5.18 -40.99 -19.21
CA LEU A 4 4.08 -41.34 -20.11
C LEU A 4 3.57 -42.74 -19.73
N SER A 5 2.26 -42.94 -19.79
CA SER A 5 1.66 -44.25 -19.58
C SER A 5 2.09 -45.26 -20.66
N ASP A 6 2.08 -46.55 -20.33
CA ASP A 6 2.47 -47.59 -21.28
C ASP A 6 1.44 -47.78 -22.42
N GLY A 7 1.82 -48.58 -23.42
CA GLY A 7 0.95 -48.89 -24.55
C GLY A 7 -0.11 -49.96 -24.28
N ALA A 8 -0.03 -50.72 -23.19
CA ALA A 8 -0.86 -51.90 -22.94
C ALA A 8 -1.93 -51.65 -21.87
N ASN A 9 -1.50 -51.17 -20.71
CA ASN A 9 -2.33 -50.77 -19.57
C ASN A 9 -2.68 -49.27 -19.61
N GLY A 10 -1.84 -48.45 -20.25
CA GLY A 10 -1.93 -46.99 -20.29
C GLY A 10 -2.57 -46.39 -21.54
N THR A 11 -3.13 -47.20 -22.44
CA THR A 11 -3.86 -46.73 -23.63
C THR A 11 -5.37 -46.85 -23.46
N PHE A 12 -6.08 -45.77 -23.76
CA PHE A 12 -7.52 -45.62 -23.58
C PHE A 12 -8.21 -45.39 -24.92
N ALA A 13 -9.38 -46.01 -25.13
CA ALA A 13 -10.15 -45.86 -26.37
C ALA A 13 -10.98 -44.56 -26.42
N ASP A 14 -11.35 -44.02 -25.25
CA ASP A 14 -12.16 -42.80 -25.10
C ASP A 14 -11.80 -42.11 -23.77
N ILE A 15 -11.90 -40.79 -23.72
CA ILE A 15 -11.53 -40.00 -22.52
C ILE A 15 -12.67 -39.84 -21.50
N THR A 16 -13.92 -40.06 -21.92
CA THR A 16 -15.15 -39.85 -21.12
C THR A 16 -15.81 -41.13 -20.66
N SER A 17 -15.51 -42.25 -21.32
CA SER A 17 -15.98 -43.57 -20.94
C SER A 17 -15.22 -44.07 -19.72
N ALA A 18 -15.89 -44.90 -18.93
CA ALA A 18 -15.29 -45.62 -17.81
C ALA A 18 -13.97 -46.29 -18.23
N ALA A 19 -12.88 -45.96 -17.52
CA ALA A 19 -11.55 -46.46 -17.80
C ALA A 19 -11.46 -47.99 -17.63
N GLY A 20 -12.27 -48.56 -16.71
CA GLY A 20 -12.37 -50.00 -16.48
C GLY A 20 -11.06 -50.63 -15.99
N LYS A 21 -10.23 -49.84 -15.32
CA LYS A 21 -8.88 -50.23 -14.85
C LYS A 21 -8.87 -50.71 -13.39
N GLY A 22 -10.00 -51.00 -12.76
CA GLY A 22 -10.05 -51.36 -11.34
C GLY A 22 -10.30 -50.13 -10.45
N SER A 23 -9.91 -50.23 -9.18
CA SER A 23 -10.09 -49.15 -8.21
C SER A 23 -8.85 -48.99 -7.34
N ALA A 24 -8.36 -47.78 -7.21
CA ALA A 24 -7.19 -47.44 -6.42
C ALA A 24 -7.38 -46.11 -5.70
N THR A 25 -6.76 -45.98 -4.53
CA THR A 25 -6.60 -44.73 -3.81
C THR A 25 -5.13 -44.62 -3.37
N PHE A 26 -4.47 -43.55 -3.78
CA PHE A 26 -3.04 -43.33 -3.53
C PHE A 26 -2.79 -41.88 -3.14
N GLU A 27 -1.76 -41.65 -2.35
CA GLU A 27 -1.20 -40.31 -2.14
C GLU A 27 -0.25 -39.98 -3.29
N LEU A 28 -0.27 -38.73 -3.77
CA LEU A 28 0.55 -38.23 -4.85
C LEU A 28 1.22 -36.91 -4.47
N GLY A 29 2.50 -36.76 -4.77
CA GLY A 29 3.24 -35.51 -4.65
C GLY A 29 4.61 -35.61 -5.33
N LEU A 30 5.50 -34.68 -5.00
CA LEU A 30 6.92 -34.76 -5.32
C LEU A 30 7.72 -35.08 -4.05
N VAL A 31 8.82 -35.82 -4.18
CA VAL A 31 9.69 -36.18 -3.06
C VAL A 31 10.11 -34.95 -2.26
N GLY A 32 9.81 -34.95 -0.95
CA GLY A 32 10.12 -33.84 -0.04
C GLY A 32 9.10 -32.70 -0.02
N GLY A 33 8.02 -32.82 -0.80
CA GLY A 33 6.87 -31.92 -0.79
C GLY A 33 5.65 -32.53 -0.08
N PRO A 34 4.53 -31.78 -0.02
CA PRO A 34 3.26 -32.31 0.46
C PRO A 34 2.64 -33.28 -0.56
N THR A 35 1.88 -34.25 -0.06
CA THR A 35 1.11 -35.21 -0.86
C THR A 35 -0.39 -34.96 -0.70
N GLU A 36 -1.18 -35.34 -1.71
CA GLU A 36 -2.64 -35.32 -1.66
C GLU A 36 -3.22 -36.65 -2.13
N THR A 37 -4.40 -37.00 -1.63
CA THR A 37 -5.07 -38.25 -1.98
C THR A 37 -5.79 -38.15 -3.32
N ILE A 38 -5.48 -39.09 -4.22
CA ILE A 38 -6.17 -39.32 -5.49
C ILE A 38 -6.89 -40.65 -5.40
N SER A 39 -8.13 -40.71 -5.88
CA SER A 39 -8.91 -41.96 -5.93
C SER A 39 -9.63 -42.09 -7.27
N PHE A 40 -9.71 -43.31 -7.78
CA PHE A 40 -10.53 -43.65 -8.94
C PHE A 40 -11.12 -45.05 -8.79
N ASP A 41 -12.22 -45.29 -9.49
CA ASP A 41 -12.86 -46.60 -9.56
C ASP A 41 -13.19 -47.00 -11.01
N ASN A 42 -13.83 -48.15 -11.17
CA ASN A 42 -14.19 -48.67 -12.49
C ASN A 42 -15.15 -47.77 -13.28
N SER A 43 -15.83 -46.82 -12.63
CA SER A 43 -16.72 -45.86 -13.28
C SER A 43 -16.01 -44.56 -13.67
N SER A 44 -14.86 -44.25 -13.08
CA SER A 44 -14.06 -43.06 -13.40
C SER A 44 -13.54 -43.13 -14.85
N SER A 45 -13.68 -42.02 -15.57
CA SER A 45 -13.10 -41.84 -16.89
C SER A 45 -11.65 -41.37 -16.81
N LEU A 46 -10.88 -41.48 -17.91
CA LEU A 46 -9.53 -40.93 -17.97
C LEU A 46 -9.52 -39.43 -17.67
N LYS A 47 -10.55 -38.71 -18.14
CA LYS A 47 -10.74 -37.29 -17.84
C LYS A 47 -10.94 -37.04 -16.35
N ASP A 48 -11.74 -37.86 -15.66
CA ASP A 48 -11.98 -37.68 -14.23
C ASP A 48 -10.69 -37.86 -13.41
N ILE A 49 -9.83 -38.79 -13.81
CA ILE A 49 -8.54 -39.05 -13.15
C ILE A 49 -7.59 -37.87 -13.36
N VAL A 50 -7.49 -37.35 -14.59
CA VAL A 50 -6.68 -36.16 -14.90
C VAL A 50 -7.20 -34.93 -14.16
N ASP A 51 -8.51 -34.71 -14.15
CA ASP A 51 -9.14 -33.59 -13.45
C ASP A 51 -8.91 -33.69 -11.93
N SER A 52 -8.93 -34.90 -11.36
CA SER A 52 -8.67 -35.14 -9.93
C SER A 52 -7.22 -34.81 -9.55
N ILE A 53 -6.24 -35.18 -10.38
CA ILE A 53 -4.84 -34.82 -10.18
C ILE A 53 -4.63 -33.31 -10.34
N ASN A 54 -5.21 -32.73 -11.40
CA ASN A 54 -5.05 -31.30 -11.67
C ASN A 54 -5.74 -30.40 -10.63
N ALA A 55 -6.77 -30.90 -9.95
CA ALA A 55 -7.43 -30.19 -8.85
C ALA A 55 -6.50 -29.98 -7.64
N VAL A 56 -5.48 -30.83 -7.48
CA VAL A 56 -4.52 -30.78 -6.36
C VAL A 56 -3.11 -30.39 -6.79
N THR A 57 -2.89 -29.96 -8.05
CA THR A 57 -1.56 -29.56 -8.56
C THR A 57 -0.93 -28.44 -7.73
N ALA A 58 -1.72 -27.48 -7.25
CA ALA A 58 -1.21 -26.36 -6.45
C ALA A 58 -0.57 -26.81 -5.12
N THR A 59 -0.97 -27.97 -4.61
CA THR A 59 -0.34 -28.58 -3.42
C THR A 59 0.75 -29.56 -3.84
N THR A 60 0.42 -30.50 -4.72
CA THR A 60 1.29 -31.66 -5.04
C THR A 60 2.46 -31.34 -5.96
N ASN A 61 2.39 -30.23 -6.71
CA ASN A 61 3.32 -29.90 -7.80
C ASN A 61 3.37 -30.98 -8.89
N VAL A 62 2.27 -31.71 -9.08
CA VAL A 62 2.12 -32.72 -10.12
C VAL A 62 0.93 -32.36 -10.99
N SER A 63 1.12 -32.37 -12.30
CA SER A 63 0.09 -32.11 -13.31
C SER A 63 -0.08 -33.32 -14.21
N ALA A 64 -1.31 -33.54 -14.67
CA ALA A 64 -1.67 -34.62 -15.56
C ALA A 64 -2.24 -34.06 -16.88
N SER A 65 -1.93 -34.74 -17.99
CA SER A 65 -2.47 -34.38 -19.30
C SER A 65 -2.77 -35.62 -20.14
N ILE A 66 -3.59 -35.44 -21.18
CA ILE A 66 -3.98 -36.50 -22.11
C ILE A 66 -3.38 -36.20 -23.48
N ILE A 67 -2.69 -37.17 -24.06
CA ILE A 67 -2.22 -37.13 -25.45
C ILE A 67 -3.16 -37.99 -26.30
N SER A 68 -3.60 -37.46 -27.44
CA SER A 68 -4.33 -38.23 -28.45
C SER A 68 -3.37 -38.84 -29.46
N LEU A 69 -3.55 -40.14 -29.71
CA LEU A 69 -2.80 -40.93 -30.68
C LEU A 69 -3.68 -41.24 -31.91
N ASP A 70 -3.03 -41.51 -33.04
CA ASP A 70 -3.66 -41.99 -34.28
C ASP A 70 -4.89 -41.17 -34.72
N GLY A 71 -4.83 -39.84 -34.53
CA GLY A 71 -5.90 -38.92 -34.93
C GLY A 71 -7.18 -39.02 -34.09
N GLY A 72 -7.09 -39.46 -32.82
CA GLY A 72 -8.24 -39.61 -31.93
C GLY A 72 -8.74 -41.04 -31.75
N ALA A 73 -8.03 -42.03 -32.30
CA ALA A 73 -8.41 -43.44 -32.15
C ALA A 73 -8.01 -44.02 -30.79
N SER A 74 -7.03 -43.41 -30.12
CA SER A 74 -6.62 -43.79 -28.76
C SER A 74 -6.00 -42.60 -28.01
N TYR A 75 -5.87 -42.74 -26.70
CA TYR A 75 -5.39 -41.72 -25.79
C TYR A 75 -4.40 -42.30 -24.77
N GLN A 76 -3.39 -41.52 -24.39
CA GLN A 76 -2.44 -41.86 -23.34
C GLN A 76 -2.38 -40.76 -22.28
N PHE A 77 -2.01 -41.17 -21.08
CA PHE A 77 -1.90 -40.34 -19.89
C PHE A 77 -0.44 -39.90 -19.70
N VAL A 78 -0.23 -38.63 -19.35
CA VAL A 78 1.09 -38.07 -19.07
C VAL A 78 1.06 -37.41 -17.70
N LEU A 79 2.05 -37.76 -16.89
CA LEU A 79 2.32 -37.12 -15.61
C LEU A 79 3.56 -36.23 -15.73
N GLU A 80 3.45 -34.98 -15.28
CA GLU A 80 4.53 -33.99 -15.31
C GLU A 80 4.63 -33.28 -13.96
N GLY A 81 5.82 -33.32 -13.36
CA GLY A 81 6.15 -32.54 -12.18
C GLY A 81 6.37 -31.09 -12.57
N THR A 82 5.69 -30.16 -11.90
CA THR A 82 5.78 -28.72 -12.18
C THR A 82 7.04 -28.09 -11.59
N GLU A 83 7.69 -28.78 -10.65
CA GLU A 83 8.99 -28.42 -10.09
C GLU A 83 10.11 -29.32 -10.64
N ALA A 84 11.32 -28.78 -10.66
CA ALA A 84 12.52 -29.50 -11.08
C ALA A 84 13.06 -30.41 -9.96
N GLY A 85 13.99 -31.31 -10.30
CA GLY A 85 14.83 -32.01 -9.30
C GLY A 85 14.16 -32.92 -8.27
N ALA A 86 12.86 -33.12 -8.30
CA ALA A 86 12.16 -34.10 -7.46
C ALA A 86 11.44 -35.14 -8.31
N ASP A 87 11.58 -36.41 -7.91
CA ASP A 87 10.81 -37.51 -8.47
C ASP A 87 9.36 -37.46 -7.96
N PHE A 88 8.45 -38.11 -8.68
CA PHE A 88 7.11 -38.37 -8.16
C PHE A 88 7.19 -39.24 -6.89
N GLN A 89 6.46 -38.83 -5.88
CA GLN A 89 6.22 -39.59 -4.68
C GLN A 89 4.79 -40.09 -4.72
N PHE A 90 4.61 -41.41 -4.68
CA PHE A 90 3.30 -42.02 -4.58
C PHE A 90 3.29 -43.14 -3.54
N VAL A 91 2.15 -43.28 -2.86
CA VAL A 91 1.93 -44.34 -1.86
C VAL A 91 0.50 -44.83 -1.99
N ASP A 92 0.32 -46.11 -2.35
CA ASP A 92 -1.01 -46.72 -2.35
C ASP A 92 -1.55 -46.83 -0.93
N THR A 93 -2.78 -46.35 -0.73
CA THR A 93 -3.45 -46.33 0.57
C THR A 93 -4.54 -47.38 0.67
N SER A 94 -5.25 -47.66 -0.43
CA SER A 94 -6.26 -48.72 -0.54
C SER A 94 -6.58 -49.05 -1.99
N GLY A 95 -7.05 -50.28 -2.24
CA GLY A 95 -7.31 -50.77 -3.59
C GLY A 95 -6.10 -51.48 -4.19
N ASP A 96 -6.08 -51.56 -5.53
CA ASP A 96 -4.93 -52.06 -6.31
C ASP A 96 -3.91 -50.91 -6.52
N ASP A 97 -2.73 -51.22 -7.08
CA ASP A 97 -1.68 -50.22 -7.38
C ASP A 97 -2.17 -49.22 -8.44
N GLY A 98 -2.35 -47.96 -8.02
CA GLY A 98 -2.90 -46.92 -8.90
C GLY A 98 -1.99 -46.58 -10.08
N PHE A 99 -0.67 -46.61 -9.88
CA PHE A 99 0.31 -46.26 -10.91
C PHE A 99 0.47 -47.40 -11.92
N GLU A 100 0.48 -48.66 -11.48
CA GLU A 100 0.51 -49.84 -12.37
C GLU A 100 -0.78 -49.90 -13.22
N LEU A 101 -1.95 -49.66 -12.61
CA LEU A 101 -3.24 -49.66 -13.31
C LEU A 101 -3.35 -48.56 -14.38
N LEU A 102 -2.71 -47.41 -14.15
CA LEU A 102 -2.61 -46.32 -15.12
C LEU A 102 -1.49 -46.53 -16.14
N GLY A 103 -0.71 -47.60 -16.01
CA GLY A 103 0.44 -47.93 -16.87
C GLY A 103 1.63 -46.97 -16.68
N ILE A 104 1.74 -46.30 -15.53
CA ILE A 104 2.84 -45.39 -15.21
C ILE A 104 4.06 -46.18 -14.74
N THR A 105 3.85 -47.20 -13.89
CA THR A 105 4.88 -48.12 -13.39
C THR A 105 4.65 -49.56 -13.86
N ASP A 106 5.70 -50.36 -13.83
CA ASP A 106 5.60 -51.82 -13.90
C ASP A 106 5.36 -52.44 -12.51
N ALA A 107 5.17 -53.76 -12.46
CA ALA A 107 4.96 -54.51 -11.21
C ALA A 107 6.16 -54.49 -10.24
N GLY A 108 7.27 -53.84 -10.59
CA GLY A 108 8.44 -53.60 -9.76
C GLY A 108 8.64 -52.13 -9.39
N ASP A 109 7.60 -51.29 -9.53
CA ASP A 109 7.57 -49.85 -9.26
C ASP A 109 8.48 -49.00 -10.16
N ALA A 110 8.98 -49.55 -11.28
CA ALA A 110 9.81 -48.80 -12.21
C ALA A 110 8.94 -48.09 -13.26
N TYR A 111 9.27 -46.84 -13.60
CA TYR A 111 8.55 -46.10 -14.64
C TYR A 111 8.65 -46.80 -16.01
N VAL A 112 7.50 -47.07 -16.64
CA VAL A 112 7.48 -47.79 -17.92
C VAL A 112 8.01 -46.92 -19.06
N ASN A 113 7.62 -45.63 -19.10
CA ASN A 113 8.13 -44.65 -20.06
C ASN A 113 8.48 -43.31 -19.40
N GLU A 114 9.69 -43.20 -18.86
CA GLU A 114 10.22 -41.92 -18.38
C GLU A 114 10.77 -41.09 -19.57
N LEU A 115 10.05 -40.01 -19.92
CA LEU A 115 10.45 -39.11 -21.02
C LEU A 115 11.53 -38.13 -20.58
N GLN A 116 11.50 -37.70 -19.32
CA GLN A 116 12.47 -36.79 -18.74
C GLN A 116 12.65 -37.09 -17.24
N PRO A 117 13.85 -37.49 -16.80
CA PRO A 117 14.11 -37.76 -15.40
C PRO A 117 14.09 -36.49 -14.55
N ALA A 118 13.87 -36.64 -13.25
CA ALA A 118 14.09 -35.54 -12.30
C ALA A 118 15.58 -35.24 -12.20
N THR A 119 16.01 -34.07 -12.67
CA THR A 119 17.39 -33.60 -12.49
C THR A 119 17.41 -32.39 -11.59
N GLN A 120 18.20 -32.46 -10.52
CA GLN A 120 18.42 -31.34 -9.63
C GLN A 120 19.19 -30.23 -10.35
N SER A 121 18.87 -28.98 -10.04
CA SER A 121 19.68 -27.85 -10.48
C SER A 121 20.99 -27.87 -9.72
N GLN A 122 22.10 -27.74 -10.44
CA GLN A 122 23.45 -27.73 -9.89
C GLN A 122 24.17 -26.46 -10.32
N ILE A 123 24.65 -25.70 -9.35
CA ILE A 123 25.49 -24.52 -9.57
C ILE A 123 26.77 -24.64 -8.74
N THR A 124 27.80 -23.92 -9.16
CA THR A 124 28.99 -23.71 -8.34
C THR A 124 29.08 -22.25 -7.98
N PHE A 125 28.91 -21.92 -6.70
CA PHE A 125 29.00 -20.56 -6.18
C PHE A 125 30.27 -20.42 -5.35
N GLU A 126 31.18 -19.50 -5.72
CA GLU A 126 32.47 -19.32 -5.03
C GLU A 126 33.29 -20.62 -4.89
N GLY A 127 33.18 -21.53 -5.86
CA GLY A 127 33.83 -22.85 -5.84
C GLY A 127 33.12 -23.92 -5.01
N ILE A 128 31.99 -23.59 -4.39
CA ILE A 128 31.17 -24.52 -3.60
C ILE A 128 30.04 -25.06 -4.49
N PRO A 129 29.92 -26.38 -4.70
CA PRO A 129 28.80 -26.96 -5.41
C PRO A 129 27.52 -26.89 -4.57
N ILE A 130 26.44 -26.41 -5.17
CA ILE A 130 25.13 -26.28 -4.53
C ILE A 130 24.11 -26.97 -5.44
N THR A 131 23.29 -27.83 -4.83
CA THR A 131 22.28 -28.62 -5.53
C THR A 131 20.92 -28.37 -4.92
N GLN A 132 19.89 -28.16 -5.74
CA GLN A 132 18.53 -27.90 -5.30
C GLN A 132 17.49 -28.51 -6.25
N ASN A 133 16.28 -28.71 -5.73
CA ASN A 133 15.12 -29.18 -6.49
C ASN A 133 14.35 -28.01 -7.13
N SER A 134 15.02 -26.89 -7.38
CA SER A 134 14.46 -25.74 -8.10
C SER A 134 15.56 -25.05 -8.89
N ASN A 135 15.16 -24.36 -9.96
CA ASN A 135 16.06 -23.48 -10.70
C ASN A 135 16.17 -22.11 -10.03
N THR A 136 15.36 -21.83 -9.00
CA THR A 136 15.40 -20.58 -8.22
C THR A 136 16.14 -20.80 -6.91
N TYR A 137 17.08 -19.90 -6.64
CA TYR A 137 17.93 -19.89 -5.46
C TYR A 137 17.78 -18.53 -4.75
N ASP A 138 17.05 -18.49 -3.65
CA ASP A 138 16.75 -17.27 -2.86
C ASP A 138 17.63 -17.10 -1.61
N SER A 139 18.38 -18.14 -1.26
CA SER A 139 19.08 -18.26 0.02
C SER A 139 20.61 -18.31 -0.11
N LEU A 140 21.14 -18.05 -1.31
CA LEU A 140 22.60 -18.03 -1.54
C LEU A 140 23.25 -16.79 -0.94
N ILE A 141 22.60 -15.65 -1.14
CA ILE A 141 22.99 -14.35 -0.59
C ILE A 141 21.72 -13.75 -0.02
N GLN A 142 21.77 -13.28 1.22
CA GLN A 142 20.62 -12.66 1.87
C GLN A 142 20.09 -11.50 1.02
N GLY A 143 18.81 -11.56 0.64
CA GLY A 143 18.15 -10.53 -0.15
C GLY A 143 18.39 -10.61 -1.66
N VAL A 144 19.01 -11.69 -2.16
CA VAL A 144 19.22 -11.89 -3.60
C VAL A 144 18.60 -13.21 -4.04
N GLU A 145 17.77 -13.14 -5.08
CA GLU A 145 17.21 -14.30 -5.75
C GLU A 145 17.89 -14.51 -7.11
N PHE A 146 18.34 -15.74 -7.37
CA PHE A 146 18.91 -16.16 -8.64
C PHE A 146 18.00 -17.17 -9.31
N THR A 147 17.59 -16.92 -10.55
CA THR A 147 16.92 -17.93 -11.38
C THR A 147 17.88 -18.44 -12.46
N VAL A 148 18.22 -19.72 -12.38
CA VAL A 148 19.04 -20.42 -13.39
C VAL A 148 18.18 -20.73 -14.60
N LYS A 149 18.55 -20.17 -15.74
CA LYS A 149 17.81 -20.36 -17.01
C LYS A 149 18.47 -21.36 -17.94
N ASN A 150 19.81 -21.37 -17.99
CA ASN A 150 20.60 -22.21 -18.89
C ASN A 150 21.95 -22.55 -18.27
N GLU A 151 22.53 -23.65 -18.71
CA GLU A 151 23.92 -24.01 -18.40
C GLU A 151 24.90 -23.02 -19.02
N THR A 152 25.99 -22.70 -18.31
CA THR A 152 27.01 -21.74 -18.76
C THR A 152 28.08 -22.35 -19.67
N ALA A 153 27.97 -23.65 -19.99
CA ALA A 153 28.92 -24.42 -20.81
C ALA A 153 30.38 -24.27 -20.36
N GLY A 154 30.61 -24.28 -19.05
CA GLY A 154 31.95 -24.15 -18.44
C GLY A 154 32.46 -22.72 -18.27
N ASN A 155 31.68 -21.70 -18.63
CA ASN A 155 32.03 -20.30 -18.34
C ASN A 155 31.59 -19.91 -16.93
N THR A 156 32.43 -19.13 -16.25
CA THR A 156 32.08 -18.51 -14.96
C THR A 156 31.38 -17.17 -15.20
N LEU A 157 30.20 -16.99 -14.61
CA LEU A 157 29.51 -15.70 -14.58
C LEU A 157 29.97 -14.90 -13.36
N ASN A 158 30.41 -13.67 -13.58
CA ASN A 158 30.71 -12.73 -12.50
C ASN A 158 29.50 -11.85 -12.27
N ILE A 159 29.01 -11.83 -11.03
CA ILE A 159 27.86 -11.02 -10.61
C ILE A 159 28.37 -9.96 -9.65
N SER A 160 28.06 -8.70 -9.95
CA SER A 160 28.41 -7.56 -9.10
C SER A 160 27.12 -6.93 -8.59
N ILE A 161 27.02 -6.76 -7.28
CA ILE A 161 25.90 -6.08 -6.62
C ILE A 161 26.37 -4.67 -6.28
N ALA A 162 25.63 -3.68 -6.75
CA ALA A 162 25.93 -2.27 -6.53
C ALA A 162 24.63 -1.50 -6.24
N ASN A 163 24.76 -0.31 -5.66
CA ASN A 163 23.62 0.58 -5.45
C ASN A 163 23.06 1.07 -6.79
N ASP A 164 21.73 1.14 -6.90
CA ASP A 164 21.06 1.72 -8.07
C ASP A 164 21.03 3.25 -7.96
N VAL A 165 22.12 3.87 -8.39
CA VAL A 165 22.28 5.34 -8.39
C VAL A 165 21.29 6.02 -9.34
N ALA A 166 20.89 5.35 -10.42
CA ALA A 166 19.94 5.91 -11.39
C ALA A 166 18.54 6.04 -10.77
N LEU A 167 18.09 5.00 -10.06
CA LEU A 167 16.82 5.03 -9.35
C LEU A 167 16.79 6.13 -8.28
N VAL A 168 17.86 6.29 -7.48
CA VAL A 168 17.91 7.34 -6.45
C VAL A 168 17.86 8.74 -7.07
N ARG A 169 18.58 8.96 -8.17
CA ARG A 169 18.52 10.22 -8.93
C ARG A 169 17.11 10.51 -9.41
N GLU A 170 16.42 9.53 -10.00
CA GLU A 170 15.04 9.68 -10.47
C GLU A 170 14.10 10.08 -9.31
N GLN A 171 14.25 9.49 -8.12
CA GLN A 171 13.45 9.86 -6.96
C GLN A 171 13.73 11.30 -6.47
N ILE A 172 14.99 11.76 -6.54
CA ILE A 172 15.36 13.14 -6.21
C ILE A 172 14.73 14.12 -7.22
N GLU A 173 14.79 13.80 -8.51
CA GLU A 173 14.18 14.60 -9.57
C GLU A 173 12.65 14.67 -9.42
N GLY A 174 12.01 13.55 -9.08
CA GLY A 174 10.57 13.49 -8.78
C GLY A 174 10.18 14.34 -7.56
N PHE A 175 11.00 14.35 -6.51
CA PHE A 175 10.81 15.26 -5.37
C PHE A 175 10.90 16.74 -5.81
N ILE A 176 11.91 17.09 -6.61
CA ILE A 176 12.08 18.46 -7.12
C ILE A 176 10.87 18.89 -7.96
N GLU A 177 10.36 18.01 -8.82
CA GLU A 177 9.16 18.26 -9.62
C GLU A 177 7.93 18.51 -8.73
N ALA A 178 7.69 17.64 -7.73
CA ALA A 178 6.57 17.79 -6.80
C ALA A 178 6.66 19.08 -5.98
N TYR A 179 7.85 19.44 -5.50
CA TYR A 179 8.10 20.69 -4.81
C TYR A 179 7.82 21.90 -5.73
N ASN A 180 8.28 21.86 -6.97
CA ASN A 180 8.08 22.94 -7.94
C ASN A 180 6.61 23.10 -8.32
N ALA A 181 5.86 22.01 -8.44
CA ALA A 181 4.42 22.05 -8.64
C ALA A 181 3.68 22.71 -7.47
N LEU A 182 4.05 22.36 -6.22
CA LEU A 182 3.54 23.05 -5.02
C LEU A 182 3.90 24.54 -5.05
N ARG A 183 5.15 24.88 -5.43
CA ARG A 183 5.60 26.27 -5.50
C ARG A 183 4.82 27.07 -6.54
N ASP A 184 4.55 26.49 -7.70
CA ASP A 184 3.72 27.11 -8.74
C ASP A 184 2.29 27.35 -8.27
N PHE A 185 1.70 26.38 -7.58
CA PHE A 185 0.37 26.52 -6.96
C PHE A 185 0.32 27.65 -5.92
N VAL A 186 1.36 27.78 -5.10
CA VAL A 186 1.50 28.89 -4.13
C VAL A 186 1.64 30.24 -4.85
N ILE A 187 2.49 30.33 -5.87
CA ILE A 187 2.69 31.57 -6.63
C ILE A 187 1.37 32.01 -7.29
N GLN A 188 0.65 31.07 -7.90
CA GLN A 188 -0.66 31.31 -8.51
C GLN A 188 -1.64 31.95 -7.50
N ASN A 189 -1.72 31.39 -6.29
CA ASN A 189 -2.60 31.87 -5.23
C ASN A 189 -2.09 33.14 -4.52
N GLN A 190 -0.91 33.65 -4.85
CA GLN A 190 -0.36 34.91 -4.33
C GLN A 190 -0.43 36.07 -5.34
N GLN A 191 -0.98 35.84 -6.55
CA GLN A 191 -0.99 36.84 -7.60
C GLN A 191 -1.97 37.99 -7.31
N VAL A 192 -1.45 39.22 -7.43
CA VAL A 192 -2.22 40.46 -7.45
C VAL A 192 -1.95 41.18 -8.78
N SER A 193 -3.02 41.63 -9.41
CA SER A 193 -2.95 42.46 -10.61
C SER A 193 -2.24 43.78 -10.33
N THR A 194 -1.80 44.46 -11.39
CA THR A 194 -1.18 45.80 -11.30
C THR A 194 -2.11 46.86 -10.71
N ALA A 195 -3.42 46.59 -10.64
CA ALA A 195 -4.42 47.45 -10.00
C ALA A 195 -4.64 47.14 -8.50
N GLY A 196 -3.87 46.20 -7.92
CA GLY A 196 -4.01 45.78 -6.52
C GLY A 196 -5.19 44.84 -6.25
N VAL A 197 -5.81 44.29 -7.29
CA VAL A 197 -6.91 43.33 -7.19
C VAL A 197 -6.35 41.92 -7.27
N VAL A 198 -6.83 41.02 -6.40
CA VAL A 198 -6.50 39.59 -6.42
C VAL A 198 -6.81 39.01 -7.80
N ALA A 199 -5.88 38.23 -8.36
CA ALA A 199 -6.04 37.64 -9.67
C ALA A 199 -7.16 36.59 -9.70
N GLU A 200 -7.78 36.40 -10.86
CA GLU A 200 -8.69 35.27 -11.10
C GLU A 200 -7.90 33.95 -11.02
N GLY A 201 -8.42 32.94 -10.30
CA GLY A 201 -7.71 31.69 -10.02
C GLY A 201 -6.79 31.72 -8.79
N ALA A 202 -6.88 32.76 -7.96
CA ALA A 202 -6.20 32.86 -6.66
C ALA A 202 -7.22 32.72 -5.51
N GLU A 203 -7.99 31.63 -5.49
CA GLU A 203 -9.05 31.39 -4.50
C GLU A 203 -8.49 31.29 -3.07
N LEU A 204 -7.25 30.84 -2.92
CA LEU A 204 -6.55 30.71 -1.63
C LEU A 204 -5.65 31.93 -1.34
N PHE A 205 -5.96 33.09 -1.90
CA PHE A 205 -5.24 34.31 -1.60
C PHE A 205 -5.28 34.63 -0.10
N SER A 206 -4.10 34.77 0.51
CA SER A 206 -3.93 34.98 1.95
C SER A 206 -4.43 33.80 2.82
N ASP A 207 -4.54 32.60 2.28
CA ASP A 207 -4.88 31.41 3.06
C ASP A 207 -3.75 31.02 4.01
N SER A 208 -4.08 30.88 5.29
CA SER A 208 -3.07 30.64 6.33
C SER A 208 -2.50 29.23 6.32
N ILE A 209 -3.25 28.23 5.82
CA ILE A 209 -2.81 26.83 5.73
C ILE A 209 -1.81 26.70 4.56
N LEU A 210 -2.15 27.26 3.39
CA LEU A 210 -1.28 27.28 2.22
C LEU A 210 0.04 28.02 2.50
N GLU A 211 -0.03 29.19 3.15
CA GLU A 211 1.17 29.92 3.54
C GLU A 211 1.99 29.17 4.60
N GLY A 212 1.33 28.54 5.57
CA GLY A 212 1.98 27.72 6.60
C GLY A 212 2.75 26.56 6.00
N LEU A 213 2.10 25.75 5.17
CA LEU A 213 2.70 24.64 4.44
C LEU A 213 3.87 25.11 3.58
N SER A 214 3.68 26.17 2.78
CA SER A 214 4.73 26.69 1.91
C SER A 214 5.96 27.13 2.70
N ARG A 215 5.78 27.83 3.83
CA ARG A 215 6.90 28.28 4.68
C ARG A 215 7.60 27.11 5.35
N GLU A 216 6.85 26.10 5.79
CA GLU A 216 7.41 24.94 6.49
C GLU A 216 8.23 24.05 5.54
N VAL A 217 7.73 23.77 4.33
CA VAL A 217 8.47 23.01 3.32
C VAL A 217 9.69 23.80 2.82
N GLN A 218 9.54 25.09 2.53
CA GLN A 218 10.67 25.95 2.11
C GLN A 218 11.74 26.04 3.19
N GLY A 219 11.34 26.25 4.45
CA GLY A 219 12.24 26.34 5.58
C GLY A 219 13.07 25.06 5.74
N LEU A 220 12.41 23.90 5.64
CA LEU A 220 13.06 22.60 5.78
C LEU A 220 14.15 22.34 4.73
N VAL A 221 13.90 22.71 3.47
CA VAL A 221 14.88 22.55 2.40
C VAL A 221 16.13 23.42 2.63
N GLY A 222 15.96 24.55 3.33
CA GLY A 222 17.06 25.42 3.74
C GLY A 222 17.73 25.05 5.06
N THR A 223 17.25 24.03 5.78
CA THR A 223 17.78 23.61 7.08
C THR A 223 19.10 22.85 6.94
N ASN A 224 19.97 23.00 7.94
CA ASN A 224 21.15 22.16 8.09
C ASN A 224 20.83 20.96 8.99
N PHE A 225 21.09 19.76 8.48
CA PHE A 225 20.90 18.51 9.19
C PHE A 225 22.20 18.07 9.86
N THR A 226 22.08 17.52 11.08
CA THR A 226 23.24 16.94 11.78
C THR A 226 23.46 15.52 11.28
N THR A 227 24.58 15.28 10.62
CA THR A 227 25.01 13.93 10.20
C THR A 227 26.36 13.60 10.84
N ALA A 228 26.66 12.31 11.05
CA ALA A 228 27.85 11.91 11.80
C ALA A 228 29.18 12.23 11.06
N ALA A 229 29.16 12.28 9.73
CA ALA A 229 30.28 12.68 8.86
C ALA A 229 29.82 12.91 7.39
N GLY A 230 28.55 13.24 7.18
CA GLY A 230 27.91 13.26 5.88
C GLY A 230 27.64 14.67 5.36
N PHE A 231 26.75 14.75 4.38
CA PHE A 231 26.22 16.01 3.90
C PHE A 231 25.25 16.60 4.93
N GLU A 232 25.27 17.92 5.11
CA GLU A 232 24.36 18.62 6.04
C GLU A 232 23.23 19.33 5.30
N THR A 233 23.38 19.62 4.01
CA THR A 233 22.39 20.36 3.23
C THR A 233 22.20 19.79 1.83
N LEU A 234 21.02 20.00 1.24
CA LEU A 234 20.74 19.63 -0.15
C LEU A 234 21.64 20.39 -1.15
N ARG A 235 22.11 21.58 -0.80
CA ARG A 235 23.05 22.36 -1.61
C ARG A 235 24.41 21.68 -1.75
N GLU A 236 24.86 20.91 -0.76
CA GLU A 236 26.10 20.14 -0.89
C GLU A 236 25.98 19.00 -1.92
N LEU A 237 24.74 18.56 -2.20
CA LEU A 237 24.41 17.65 -3.30
C LEU A 237 24.19 18.39 -4.64
N GLY A 238 24.34 19.71 -4.69
CA GLY A 238 24.09 20.52 -5.88
C GLY A 238 22.62 20.86 -6.13
N ILE A 239 21.74 20.67 -5.14
CA ILE A 239 20.31 21.01 -5.22
C ILE A 239 20.11 22.38 -4.55
N GLU A 240 19.67 23.38 -5.32
CA GLU A 240 19.58 24.76 -4.85
C GLU A 240 18.25 25.42 -5.21
N PHE A 241 17.97 26.55 -4.55
CA PHE A 241 16.85 27.41 -4.89
C PHE A 241 17.20 28.38 -6.01
N ASP A 242 16.29 28.54 -6.96
CA ASP A 242 16.32 29.62 -7.94
C ASP A 242 15.73 30.92 -7.38
N THR A 243 15.69 31.97 -8.21
CA THR A 243 15.13 33.29 -7.83
C THR A 243 13.63 33.29 -7.51
N ALA A 244 12.88 32.27 -7.94
CA ALA A 244 11.45 32.09 -7.64
C ALA A 244 11.22 31.18 -6.42
N ASN A 245 12.28 30.73 -5.75
CA ASN A 245 12.29 29.67 -4.74
C ASN A 245 11.78 28.33 -5.29
N LYS A 246 12.06 28.02 -6.55
CA LYS A 246 11.95 26.67 -7.11
C LYS A 246 13.25 25.91 -6.88
N LEU A 247 13.18 24.59 -6.85
CA LEU A 247 14.35 23.73 -6.74
C LEU A 247 14.86 23.29 -8.11
N SER A 248 16.18 23.22 -8.24
CA SER A 248 16.88 22.69 -9.40
C SER A 248 18.19 22.02 -8.97
N ILE A 249 18.67 21.10 -9.81
CA ILE A 249 20.02 20.52 -9.69
C ILE A 249 20.97 21.45 -10.47
N GLU A 250 21.63 22.36 -9.77
CA GLU A 250 22.57 23.33 -10.36
C GLU A 250 23.94 22.69 -10.67
N ASP A 251 24.31 21.64 -9.93
CA ASP A 251 25.56 20.91 -10.11
C ASP A 251 25.31 19.40 -10.18
N THR A 252 25.07 18.90 -11.39
CA THR A 252 24.82 17.47 -11.63
C THR A 252 26.03 16.61 -11.27
N THR A 253 27.24 17.17 -11.34
CA THR A 253 28.48 16.43 -11.06
C THR A 253 28.67 16.20 -9.57
N LYS A 254 28.28 17.15 -8.71
CA LYS A 254 28.22 16.93 -7.25
C LYS A 254 27.23 15.83 -6.89
N LEU A 255 26.05 15.84 -7.50
CA LEU A 255 25.05 14.81 -7.23
C LEU A 255 25.56 13.42 -7.67
N ASP A 256 26.13 13.32 -8.87
CA ASP A 256 26.70 12.06 -9.37
C ASP A 256 27.83 11.55 -8.46
N ASP A 257 28.77 12.43 -8.08
CA ASP A 257 29.88 12.06 -7.20
C ASP A 257 29.40 11.64 -5.80
N ALA A 258 28.42 12.35 -5.25
CA ALA A 258 27.81 12.02 -3.97
C ALA A 258 27.13 10.64 -4.00
N LEU A 259 26.37 10.33 -5.05
CA LEU A 259 25.68 9.06 -5.18
C LEU A 259 26.64 7.89 -5.48
N LEU A 260 27.71 8.11 -6.24
CA LEU A 260 28.68 7.07 -6.58
C LEU A 260 29.67 6.79 -5.46
N ASN A 261 30.21 7.84 -4.84
CA ASN A 261 31.34 7.74 -3.91
C ASN A 261 30.96 7.93 -2.44
N ASN A 262 29.82 8.60 -2.17
CA ASN A 262 29.40 8.96 -0.81
C ASN A 262 27.95 8.54 -0.50
N PHE A 263 27.50 7.40 -1.06
CA PHE A 263 26.11 6.95 -0.99
C PHE A 263 25.54 6.89 0.44
N GLN A 264 26.33 6.41 1.41
CA GLN A 264 25.89 6.37 2.81
C GLN A 264 25.67 7.77 3.40
N SER A 265 26.47 8.76 3.00
CA SER A 265 26.31 10.15 3.42
C SER A 265 25.06 10.77 2.82
N VAL A 266 24.74 10.46 1.56
CA VAL A 266 23.46 10.86 0.93
C VAL A 266 22.30 10.23 1.70
N ARG A 267 22.38 8.92 1.96
CA ARG A 267 21.36 8.19 2.71
C ARG A 267 21.12 8.80 4.10
N GLN A 268 22.18 9.14 4.83
CA GLN A 268 22.09 9.78 6.15
C GLN A 268 21.45 11.18 6.12
N LEU A 269 21.58 11.92 5.02
CA LEU A 269 20.91 13.22 4.88
C LEU A 269 19.39 13.04 4.70
N PHE A 270 18.95 12.03 3.94
CA PHE A 270 17.53 11.82 3.64
C PHE A 270 16.80 10.97 4.69
N GLU A 271 17.44 9.91 5.19
CA GLU A 271 16.86 8.95 6.16
C GLU A 271 17.20 9.30 7.61
N THR A 272 16.20 9.19 8.48
CA THR A 272 16.36 9.32 9.93
C THR A 272 17.35 8.30 10.47
N GLN A 273 18.33 8.80 11.23
CA GLN A 273 19.29 7.98 11.96
C GLN A 273 18.84 7.85 13.41
N SER A 274 18.98 6.66 13.98
CA SER A 274 18.67 6.43 15.39
C SER A 274 19.67 5.50 16.07
N SER A 275 20.01 5.81 17.31
CA SER A 275 20.77 4.97 18.22
C SER A 275 19.93 4.70 19.48
N ILE A 276 19.78 3.42 19.83
CA ILE A 276 19.07 2.97 21.02
C ILE A 276 19.97 1.98 21.73
N ASP A 277 20.33 2.26 22.98
CA ASP A 277 21.27 1.44 23.76
C ASP A 277 20.62 0.20 24.41
N ASN A 278 19.36 -0.08 24.08
CA ASN A 278 18.59 -1.21 24.59
C ASN A 278 17.98 -2.04 23.45
N SER A 279 18.35 -3.33 23.40
CA SER A 279 17.89 -4.27 22.38
C SER A 279 16.46 -4.77 22.56
N GLU A 280 15.75 -4.36 23.61
CA GLU A 280 14.33 -4.66 23.86
C GLU A 280 13.40 -3.49 23.50
N LEU A 281 13.95 -2.32 23.15
CA LEU A 281 13.20 -1.16 22.66
C LEU A 281 13.36 -1.00 21.15
N ARG A 282 12.26 -0.72 20.43
CA ARG A 282 12.25 -0.45 18.99
C ARG A 282 11.41 0.78 18.68
N ILE A 283 11.82 1.54 17.67
CA ILE A 283 10.97 2.57 17.07
C ILE A 283 9.94 1.86 16.19
N GLN A 284 8.66 2.07 16.47
CA GLN A 284 7.56 1.60 15.60
C GLN A 284 7.22 2.64 14.53
N ALA A 285 7.22 3.92 14.91
CA ALA A 285 6.98 5.03 14.00
C ALA A 285 7.61 6.29 14.57
N ASN A 286 8.11 7.15 13.70
CA ASN A 286 8.51 8.50 14.06
C ASN A 286 7.83 9.49 13.10
N LYS A 287 6.80 10.16 13.60
CA LYS A 287 6.14 11.30 12.94
C LYS A 287 6.44 12.63 13.63
N SER A 288 7.48 12.66 14.46
CA SER A 288 7.90 13.89 15.13
C SER A 288 8.35 14.91 14.08
N VAL A 289 8.09 16.18 14.37
CA VAL A 289 8.56 17.31 13.56
C VAL A 289 9.80 17.97 14.14
N THR A 290 10.45 17.30 15.09
CA THR A 290 11.68 17.74 15.73
C THR A 290 12.89 17.19 14.97
N GLU A 291 13.88 18.06 14.70
CA GLU A 291 15.10 17.69 13.97
C GLU A 291 15.97 16.68 14.71
N SER A 292 16.05 16.80 16.04
CA SER A 292 16.79 15.86 16.88
C SER A 292 16.09 15.59 18.20
N LEU A 293 16.13 14.34 18.64
CA LEU A 293 15.65 13.90 19.94
C LEU A 293 16.75 13.11 20.63
N ASN A 294 17.27 13.64 21.74
CA ASN A 294 18.26 12.95 22.57
C ASN A 294 17.74 12.94 24.01
N PHE A 295 17.42 11.75 24.52
CA PHE A 295 16.81 11.60 25.84
C PHE A 295 17.06 10.22 26.46
N ALA A 296 16.98 10.18 27.79
CA ALA A 296 16.93 8.95 28.56
C ALA A 296 15.48 8.64 28.92
N LEU A 297 14.97 7.52 28.42
CA LEU A 297 13.62 7.03 28.65
C LEU A 297 13.63 6.05 29.82
N ASP A 298 13.09 6.48 30.95
CA ASP A 298 12.90 5.62 32.12
C ASP A 298 11.60 4.83 31.95
N ILE A 299 11.71 3.50 31.89
CA ILE A 299 10.58 2.57 31.76
C ILE A 299 10.44 1.81 33.07
N THR A 300 9.26 1.88 33.68
CA THR A 300 8.92 1.07 34.86
C THR A 300 7.99 -0.06 34.46
N HIS A 301 8.36 -1.30 34.82
CA HIS A 301 7.62 -2.52 34.48
C HIS A 301 7.34 -3.34 35.75
N ASP A 302 6.16 -3.94 35.86
CA ASP A 302 5.76 -4.77 37.01
C ASP A 302 5.94 -6.29 36.79
N GLY A 303 6.52 -6.66 35.65
CA GLY A 303 6.69 -8.05 35.19
C GLY A 303 5.59 -8.51 34.22
N SER A 304 4.45 -7.81 34.16
CA SER A 304 3.36 -8.09 33.22
C SER A 304 3.11 -6.95 32.22
N SER A 305 3.26 -5.70 32.66
CA SER A 305 2.99 -4.51 31.84
C SER A 305 3.86 -3.32 32.22
N ILE A 306 3.97 -2.38 31.29
CA ILE A 306 4.59 -1.08 31.53
C ILE A 306 3.63 -0.26 32.41
N THR A 307 4.10 0.16 33.59
CA THR A 307 3.29 0.89 34.58
C THR A 307 3.53 2.39 34.54
N SER A 308 4.74 2.82 34.18
CA SER A 308 5.06 4.23 33.94
C SER A 308 6.22 4.38 32.97
N VAL A 309 6.24 5.54 32.32
CA VAL A 309 7.35 5.99 31.47
C VAL A 309 7.62 7.45 31.79
N SER A 310 8.87 7.85 31.88
CA SER A 310 9.25 9.25 32.07
C SER A 310 10.54 9.62 31.36
N VAL A 311 10.71 10.91 31.11
CA VAL A 311 12.01 11.48 30.74
C VAL A 311 12.36 12.55 31.75
N GLY A 312 13.50 12.42 32.42
CA GLY A 312 13.91 13.35 33.48
C GLY A 312 12.91 13.40 34.65
N GLY A 313 12.15 12.32 34.87
CA GLY A 313 11.10 12.23 35.90
C GLY A 313 9.72 12.78 35.50
N ASP A 314 9.55 13.36 34.31
CA ASP A 314 8.25 13.81 33.83
C ASP A 314 7.51 12.69 33.10
N THR A 315 6.39 12.24 33.69
CA THR A 315 5.53 11.17 33.15
C THR A 315 4.46 11.68 32.18
N SER A 316 4.30 12.98 32.02
CA SER A 316 3.29 13.57 31.13
C SER A 316 3.70 13.56 29.65
N LEU A 317 4.98 13.32 29.38
CA LEU A 317 5.58 13.40 28.05
C LEU A 317 5.26 12.19 27.16
N PHE A 318 4.79 11.09 27.74
CA PHE A 318 4.43 9.86 27.03
C PHE A 318 3.12 9.27 27.57
N THR A 319 2.45 8.51 26.70
CA THR A 319 1.27 7.70 27.01
C THR A 319 1.58 6.24 26.72
N ILE A 320 0.97 5.34 27.49
CA ILE A 320 1.22 3.88 27.40
C ILE A 320 -0.04 3.20 26.86
N ALA A 321 0.13 2.33 25.87
CA ALA A 321 -0.91 1.46 25.34
C ALA A 321 -0.35 0.04 25.18
N GLY A 322 -0.54 -0.79 26.22
CA GLY A 322 0.08 -2.11 26.32
C GLY A 322 1.60 -1.99 26.34
N ASN A 323 2.27 -2.59 25.35
CA ASN A 323 3.73 -2.53 25.20
C ASN A 323 4.19 -1.36 24.32
N THR A 324 3.26 -0.50 23.90
CA THR A 324 3.55 0.68 23.07
C THR A 324 3.63 1.93 23.92
N ILE A 325 4.70 2.70 23.73
CA ILE A 325 4.94 4.00 24.36
C ILE A 325 4.80 5.06 23.28
N LYS A 326 3.87 6.00 23.43
CA LYS A 326 3.61 7.06 22.44
C LYS A 326 3.89 8.43 23.04
N GLY A 327 4.60 9.29 22.33
CA GLY A 327 4.78 10.67 22.77
C GLY A 327 3.44 11.37 22.92
N ALA A 328 3.26 12.10 24.02
CA ALA A 328 2.01 12.78 24.32
C ALA A 328 1.80 13.97 23.37
N VAL A 329 0.54 14.25 23.03
CA VAL A 329 0.17 15.43 22.23
C VAL A 329 0.62 16.70 22.93
N GLY A 330 1.26 17.61 22.20
CA GLY A 330 1.83 18.85 22.72
C GLY A 330 3.22 18.71 23.34
N SER A 331 3.75 17.49 23.47
CA SER A 331 5.15 17.26 23.86
C SER A 331 6.07 17.32 22.63
N ILE A 332 7.38 17.50 22.86
CA ILE A 332 8.39 17.42 21.78
C ILE A 332 8.50 16.01 21.16
N TYR A 333 7.94 14.99 21.82
CA TYR A 333 7.92 13.61 21.37
C TYR A 333 6.63 13.24 20.63
N GLU A 334 5.70 14.18 20.45
CA GLU A 334 4.46 13.94 19.69
C GLU A 334 4.79 13.32 18.31
N GLY A 335 4.07 12.25 17.96
CA GLY A 335 4.32 11.48 16.74
C GLY A 335 5.35 10.36 16.88
N LEU A 336 6.14 10.30 17.96
CA LEU A 336 7.03 9.18 18.25
C LEU A 336 6.25 8.01 18.88
N SER A 337 6.46 6.80 18.34
CA SER A 337 5.88 5.56 18.86
C SER A 337 6.98 4.51 19.01
N LEU A 338 7.11 3.96 20.21
CA LEU A 338 8.13 2.97 20.58
C LEU A 338 7.44 1.67 21.03
N ALA A 339 8.05 0.52 20.77
CA ALA A 339 7.67 -0.76 21.33
C ALA A 339 8.74 -1.23 22.31
N TYR A 340 8.34 -1.60 23.52
CA TYR A 340 9.22 -2.24 24.49
C TYR A 340 8.77 -3.69 24.70
N VAL A 341 9.67 -4.65 24.43
CA VAL A 341 9.40 -6.09 24.60
C VAL A 341 10.06 -6.68 25.84
N GLY A 342 10.79 -5.87 26.60
CA GLY A 342 11.40 -6.28 27.86
C GLY A 342 10.36 -6.42 28.97
N ASN A 343 10.75 -7.10 30.05
CA ASN A 343 9.88 -7.37 31.20
C ASN A 343 10.41 -6.80 32.53
N THR A 344 11.47 -5.99 32.47
CA THR A 344 12.06 -5.34 33.64
C THR A 344 12.05 -3.82 33.50
N SER A 345 12.12 -3.12 34.64
CA SER A 345 12.34 -1.67 34.64
C SER A 345 13.76 -1.36 34.19
N THR A 346 13.91 -0.36 33.33
CA THR A 346 15.19 0.02 32.75
C THR A 346 15.18 1.48 32.30
N THR A 347 16.36 2.04 32.09
CA THR A 347 16.54 3.34 31.44
C THR A 347 17.18 3.10 30.08
N VAL A 348 16.58 3.66 29.02
CA VAL A 348 17.06 3.52 27.65
C VAL A 348 17.49 4.87 27.12
N ASN A 349 18.74 5.00 26.68
CA ASN A 349 19.21 6.19 25.99
C ASN A 349 18.87 6.10 24.51
N ILE A 350 18.22 7.14 24.01
CA ILE A 350 17.70 7.23 22.64
C ILE A 350 18.26 8.51 22.03
N ASP A 351 18.89 8.37 20.87
CA ASP A 351 19.31 9.47 20.01
C ASP A 351 18.65 9.27 18.64
N ILE A 352 17.89 10.24 18.17
CA ILE A 352 17.24 10.25 16.86
C ILE A 352 17.61 11.56 16.19
N GLN A 353 18.20 11.46 14.99
CA GLN A 353 18.47 12.58 14.10
C GLN A 353 17.57 12.41 12.88
N ALA A 354 16.61 13.31 12.70
CA ALA A 354 15.65 13.22 11.61
C ALA A 354 16.36 13.47 10.27
N GLY A 355 16.08 12.62 9.29
CA GLY A 355 16.52 12.85 7.90
C GLY A 355 15.58 13.84 7.20
N PHE A 356 16.09 14.50 6.17
CA PHE A 356 15.32 15.46 5.37
C PHE A 356 13.99 14.88 4.87
N ALA A 357 14.00 13.66 4.31
CA ALA A 357 12.80 13.06 3.71
C ALA A 357 11.76 12.70 4.78
N ASP A 358 12.18 12.10 5.89
CA ASP A 358 11.28 11.71 6.97
C ASP A 358 10.69 12.92 7.70
N LEU A 359 11.51 13.97 7.91
CA LEU A 359 11.06 15.21 8.52
C LEU A 359 10.11 15.96 7.58
N LEU A 360 10.40 15.98 6.27
CA LEU A 360 9.50 16.54 5.26
C LEU A 360 8.17 15.81 5.26
N ASN A 361 8.19 14.48 5.22
CA ASN A 361 7.00 13.65 5.24
C ASN A 361 6.17 13.91 6.51
N SER A 362 6.81 13.96 7.68
CA SER A 362 6.14 14.24 8.95
C SER A 362 5.50 15.63 8.98
N LYS A 363 6.18 16.64 8.43
CA LYS A 363 5.66 18.02 8.34
C LYS A 363 4.49 18.12 7.37
N VAL A 364 4.60 17.52 6.18
CA VAL A 364 3.53 17.51 5.16
C VAL A 364 2.31 16.73 5.66
N ASP A 365 2.50 15.62 6.39
CA ASP A 365 1.40 14.82 6.97
C ASP A 365 0.50 15.67 7.87
N ARG A 366 1.03 16.66 8.61
CA ARG A 366 0.21 17.57 9.45
C ARG A 366 -0.81 18.40 8.66
N TYR A 367 -0.57 18.61 7.37
CA TYR A 367 -1.47 19.33 6.48
C TYR A 367 -2.32 18.37 5.65
N ALA A 368 -1.66 17.39 5.03
CA ALA A 368 -2.21 16.55 3.97
C ALA A 368 -2.78 15.20 4.45
N ASN A 369 -2.62 14.84 5.73
CA ASN A 369 -3.21 13.61 6.25
C ASN A 369 -4.72 13.59 5.99
N SER A 370 -5.20 12.52 5.37
CA SER A 370 -6.58 12.40 4.89
C SER A 370 -7.63 12.35 6.01
N VAL A 371 -7.21 12.15 7.25
CA VAL A 371 -8.11 12.02 8.41
C VAL A 371 -7.90 13.17 9.40
N THR A 372 -6.65 13.52 9.69
CA THR A 372 -6.32 14.49 10.76
C THR A 372 -5.59 15.73 10.26
N GLY A 373 -5.36 15.85 8.96
CA GLY A 373 -4.62 16.97 8.38
C GLY A 373 -5.39 18.28 8.46
N SER A 374 -4.67 19.39 8.56
CA SER A 374 -5.28 20.73 8.63
C SER A 374 -6.17 21.04 7.42
N ILE A 375 -5.83 20.51 6.24
CA ILE A 375 -6.62 20.70 5.01
C ILE A 375 -7.99 20.03 5.12
N ILE A 376 -8.04 18.77 5.56
CA ILE A 376 -9.33 18.06 5.68
C ILE A 376 -10.19 18.64 6.80
N VAL A 377 -9.58 19.06 7.90
CA VAL A 377 -10.29 19.73 9.01
C VAL A 377 -10.95 21.02 8.52
N GLU A 378 -10.23 21.85 7.77
CA GLU A 378 -10.78 23.10 7.24
C GLU A 378 -11.83 22.85 6.15
N SER A 379 -11.64 21.83 5.30
CA SER A 379 -12.64 21.43 4.30
C SER A 379 -13.97 21.06 4.96
N LEU A 380 -13.95 20.24 6.01
CA LEU A 380 -15.15 19.86 6.76
C LEU A 380 -15.82 21.07 7.41
N ARG A 381 -15.03 21.99 7.99
CA ARG A 381 -15.55 23.23 8.58
C ARG A 381 -16.26 24.11 7.54
N LEU A 382 -15.73 24.19 6.33
CA LEU A 382 -16.34 24.93 5.23
C LEU A 382 -17.61 24.24 4.69
N GLU A 383 -17.62 22.91 4.63
CA GLU A 383 -18.81 22.12 4.28
C GLU A 383 -19.95 22.34 5.27
N ASP A 384 -19.66 22.28 6.58
CA ASP A 384 -20.64 22.57 7.63
C ASP A 384 -21.18 23.99 7.50
N ARG A 385 -20.29 24.97 7.26
CA ARG A 385 -20.68 26.37 7.08
C ARG A 385 -21.57 26.59 5.85
N ASN A 386 -21.31 25.88 4.76
CA ASN A 386 -22.17 25.91 3.57
C ASN A 386 -23.56 25.33 3.89
N GLY A 387 -23.61 24.27 4.70
CA GLY A 387 -24.86 23.71 5.23
C GLY A 387 -25.68 24.74 6.01
N GLU A 388 -25.04 25.44 6.96
CA GLU A 388 -25.69 26.50 7.75
C GLU A 388 -26.23 27.63 6.87
N LEU A 389 -25.44 28.09 5.89
CA LEU A 389 -25.84 29.17 4.99
C LEU A 389 -27.02 28.77 4.09
N ASN A 390 -27.05 27.53 3.60
CA ASN A 390 -28.19 27.04 2.83
C ASN A 390 -29.47 27.01 3.67
N GLN A 391 -29.37 26.61 4.93
CA GLN A 391 -30.51 26.66 5.85
C GLN A 391 -30.98 28.10 6.11
N GLU A 392 -30.05 29.05 6.26
CA GLU A 392 -30.40 30.47 6.41
C GLU A 392 -31.10 31.03 5.16
N ILE A 393 -30.66 30.63 3.95
CA ILE A 393 -31.33 30.98 2.69
C ILE A 393 -32.77 30.45 2.69
N ASP A 394 -32.99 29.19 3.04
CA ASP A 394 -34.32 28.58 3.08
C ASP A 394 -35.25 29.29 4.08
N ASP A 395 -34.73 29.68 5.25
CA ASP A 395 -35.47 30.42 6.27
C ASP A 395 -35.81 31.85 5.81
N ILE A 396 -34.91 32.52 5.09
CA ILE A 396 -35.18 33.84 4.49
C ILE A 396 -36.27 33.73 3.43
N VAL A 397 -36.17 32.75 2.52
CA VAL A 397 -37.16 32.52 1.47
C VAL A 397 -38.53 32.24 2.09
N THR A 398 -38.59 31.34 3.07
CA THR A 398 -39.85 31.00 3.77
C THR A 398 -40.47 32.22 4.46
N ARG A 399 -39.66 33.10 5.07
CA ARG A 399 -40.15 34.34 5.69
C ARG A 399 -40.65 35.34 4.65
N ALA A 400 -39.95 35.48 3.52
CA ALA A 400 -40.36 36.36 2.43
C ALA A 400 -41.70 35.92 1.83
N GLU A 401 -41.91 34.61 1.65
CA GLU A 401 -43.18 34.05 1.20
C GLU A 401 -44.32 34.31 2.17
N LYS A 402 -44.12 34.06 3.47
CA LYS A 402 -45.13 34.37 4.51
C LYS A 402 -45.50 35.85 4.52
N TYR A 403 -44.51 36.74 4.36
CA TYR A 403 -44.75 38.17 4.31
C TYR A 403 -45.58 38.56 3.08
N ARG A 404 -45.22 38.02 1.91
CA ARG A 404 -45.98 38.22 0.66
C ARG A 404 -47.43 37.78 0.82
N ASP A 405 -47.65 36.60 1.37
CA ASP A 405 -49.00 36.03 1.52
C ASP A 405 -49.83 36.86 2.52
N ALA A 406 -49.23 37.33 3.61
CA ALA A 406 -49.89 38.22 4.57
C ALA A 406 -50.31 39.57 3.94
N GLU A 407 -49.49 40.11 3.04
CA GLU A 407 -49.81 41.37 2.35
C GLU A 407 -50.88 41.17 1.26
N ILE A 408 -50.89 40.02 0.57
CA ILE A 408 -51.99 39.63 -0.32
C ILE A 408 -53.31 39.55 0.46
N ASP A 409 -53.32 38.88 1.62
CA ASP A 409 -54.51 38.79 2.48
C ASP A 409 -54.98 40.16 2.97
N ARG A 410 -54.04 41.05 3.28
CA ARG A 410 -54.37 42.43 3.69
C ARG A 410 -55.00 43.22 2.56
N LEU A 411 -54.47 43.12 1.34
CA LEU A 411 -55.04 43.78 0.16
C LEU A 411 -56.44 43.24 -0.16
N ALA A 412 -56.63 41.92 -0.12
CA ALA A 412 -57.95 41.32 -0.31
C ALA A 412 -58.99 41.80 0.72
N ARG A 413 -58.60 41.97 2.00
CA ARG A 413 -59.48 42.57 3.03
C ARG A 413 -59.83 44.02 2.73
N LEU A 414 -58.85 44.83 2.32
CA LEU A 414 -59.07 46.24 1.95
C LEU A 414 -60.01 46.35 0.74
N GLU A 415 -59.85 45.50 -0.29
CA GLU A 415 -60.75 45.46 -1.44
C GLU A 415 -62.19 45.11 -1.04
N ALA A 416 -62.36 44.14 -0.12
CA ALA A 416 -63.68 43.78 0.39
C ALA A 416 -64.34 44.93 1.17
N GLU A 417 -63.60 45.64 2.02
CA GLU A 417 -64.08 46.82 2.74
C GLU A 417 -64.46 47.97 1.79
N ILE A 418 -63.62 48.24 0.79
CA ILE A 418 -63.91 49.24 -0.24
C ILE A 418 -65.20 48.88 -0.99
N SER A 419 -65.36 47.61 -1.37
CA SER A 419 -66.59 47.15 -2.04
C SER A 419 -67.83 47.33 -1.17
N GLN A 420 -67.75 47.07 0.14
CA GLN A 420 -68.86 47.29 1.07
C GLN A 420 -69.19 48.78 1.21
N ALA A 421 -68.17 49.63 1.33
CA ALA A 421 -68.35 51.08 1.39
C ALA A 421 -69.01 51.61 0.12
N GLN A 422 -68.64 51.08 -1.05
CA GLN A 422 -69.26 51.42 -2.33
C GLN A 422 -70.75 51.07 -2.35
N ILE A 423 -71.11 49.86 -1.90
CA ILE A 423 -72.52 49.42 -1.79
C ILE A 423 -73.29 50.34 -0.84
N LEU A 424 -72.70 50.72 0.29
CA LEU A 424 -73.31 51.65 1.25
C LEU A 424 -73.53 53.04 0.64
N ILE A 425 -72.56 53.57 -0.11
CA ILE A 425 -72.71 54.82 -0.84
C ILE A 425 -73.86 54.72 -1.86
N ASP A 426 -73.96 53.61 -2.58
CA ASP A 426 -75.02 53.41 -3.58
C ASP A 426 -76.40 53.26 -2.91
N GLN A 427 -76.48 52.61 -1.75
CA GLN A 427 -77.70 52.54 -0.93
C GLN A 427 -78.11 53.92 -0.39
N ILE A 428 -77.16 54.70 0.13
CA ILE A 428 -77.44 56.07 0.60
C ILE A 428 -77.90 56.94 -0.56
N LYS A 429 -77.26 56.85 -1.72
CA LYS A 429 -77.73 57.56 -2.93
C LYS A 429 -79.13 57.14 -3.35
N ALA A 430 -79.47 55.87 -3.24
CA ALA A 430 -80.81 55.39 -3.53
C ALA A 430 -81.86 55.95 -2.54
N ILE A 431 -81.52 56.03 -1.25
CA ILE A 431 -82.39 56.59 -0.20
C ILE A 431 -82.55 58.10 -0.36
N VAL A 432 -81.46 58.83 -0.56
CA VAL A 432 -81.47 60.30 -0.75
C VAL A 432 -82.11 60.67 -2.09
N GLY A 433 -81.94 59.85 -3.13
CA GLY A 433 -82.61 60.02 -4.42
C GLY A 433 -84.09 59.65 -4.41
N SER A 434 -84.57 58.92 -3.39
CA SER A 434 -86.00 58.64 -3.19
C SER A 434 -86.74 59.67 -2.32
N ASP A 435 -86.02 60.54 -1.61
CA ASP A 435 -86.61 61.61 -0.78
C ASP A 435 -86.99 62.88 -1.58
N ASP A 436 -86.67 62.94 -2.88
CA ASP A 436 -87.01 64.09 -3.75
C ASP A 436 -88.38 63.95 -4.45
N ASP A 437 -89.19 62.92 -4.12
CA ASP A 437 -90.48 62.63 -4.77
C ASP A 437 -91.68 62.41 -3.80
N SER A 438 -91.68 63.08 -2.64
CA SER A 438 -92.87 63.15 -1.75
C SER A 438 -93.15 64.54 -1.17
#